data_AF-A0A091E9R9-F1
#
_entry.id   AF-A0A091E9R9-F1
#
_cell.length_a   1.000
_cell.length_b   1.000
_cell.length_c   1.000
_cell.angle_alpha   90.00
_cell.angle_beta   90.00
_cell.angle_gamma   90.00
#
_symmetry.space_group_name_H-M   'P 1'
#
loop_
_entity.id
_entity.type
_entity.pdbx_description
1 polymer ?
#
loop_
_entity_poly.entity_id
_entity_poly.type
_entity_poly.pdbx_seq_one_letter_code
_entity_poly.pdbx_strand_id
1 'polypeptide(L)'
;DCRAQCWHDGECPREEKCCLSGCDYVCLPPSRDKPSECPKVRPQRTSEPCTEMDSCTHDRDCSRQEKCCFSGCAMRCTRPAREHPGECPRAEPCWDPRRRGGSQCLDDSVCGREEKCCDTGCGWEC
;
A
#
# COMPACT_ATOMS: atom_id res chain seq x y z
N ASP A 1 31.64 -10.84 -20.15
CA ASP A 1 30.79 -11.80 -20.87
C ASP A 1 29.52 -11.92 -20.07
N CYS A 2 28.37 -11.64 -20.69
CA CYS A 2 27.07 -11.56 -20.01
C CYS A 2 26.21 -12.73 -20.46
N ARG A 3 25.52 -13.37 -19.51
CA ARG A 3 24.81 -14.64 -19.70
C ARG A 3 23.34 -14.49 -19.36
N ALA A 4 22.48 -14.97 -20.24
CA ALA A 4 21.05 -15.05 -19.99
C ALA A 4 20.67 -16.50 -19.65
N GLN A 5 20.25 -16.73 -18.40
CA GLN A 5 19.71 -18.02 -17.94
C GLN A 5 18.19 -18.10 -18.14
N CYS A 6 17.55 -16.96 -18.36
CA CYS A 6 16.14 -16.81 -18.70
C CYS A 6 15.96 -15.56 -19.58
N TRP A 7 14.84 -15.48 -20.29
CA TRP A 7 14.41 -14.31 -21.07
C TRP A 7 13.06 -13.77 -20.62
N HIS A 8 12.24 -14.61 -19.98
CA HIS A 8 10.93 -14.24 -19.45
C HIS A 8 10.56 -15.15 -18.27
N ASP A 9 9.64 -14.68 -17.43
CA ASP A 9 9.27 -15.34 -16.17
C ASP A 9 8.84 -16.81 -16.32
N GLY A 10 8.25 -17.18 -17.46
CA GLY A 10 7.79 -18.54 -17.74
C GLY A 10 8.90 -19.59 -17.88
N GLU A 11 10.16 -19.17 -18.03
CA GLU A 11 11.32 -20.07 -18.06
C GLU A 11 11.85 -20.37 -16.65
N CYS A 12 11.41 -19.61 -15.66
CA CYS A 12 11.86 -19.74 -14.29
C CYS A 12 11.03 -20.78 -13.51
N PRO A 13 11.67 -21.58 -12.64
CA PRO A 13 10.95 -22.58 -11.88
C PRO A 13 10.05 -21.93 -10.83
N ARG A 14 8.91 -22.56 -10.52
CA ARG A 14 7.95 -22.08 -9.52
C ARG A 14 7.39 -20.69 -9.88
N GLU A 15 7.39 -19.75 -8.93
CA GLU A 15 6.92 -18.37 -9.09
C GLU A 15 8.07 -17.37 -9.26
N GLU A 16 9.28 -17.87 -9.54
CA GLU A 16 10.44 -17.03 -9.79
C GLU A 16 10.26 -16.17 -11.05
N LYS A 17 10.90 -15.00 -11.07
CA LYS A 17 10.84 -14.05 -12.18
C LYS A 17 12.20 -13.89 -12.82
N CYS A 18 12.20 -13.65 -14.12
CA CYS A 18 13.42 -13.43 -14.88
C CYS A 18 13.87 -11.99 -14.74
N CYS A 19 14.96 -11.77 -14.00
CA CYS A 19 15.43 -10.44 -13.62
C CYS A 19 16.88 -10.22 -14.09
N LEU A 20 17.19 -8.97 -14.45
CA LEU A 20 18.56 -8.54 -14.71
C LEU A 20 19.32 -8.39 -13.39
N SER A 21 20.41 -9.14 -13.22
CA SER A 21 21.31 -9.07 -12.07
C SER A 21 22.73 -8.78 -12.56
N GLY A 22 23.19 -7.55 -12.36
CA GLY A 22 24.43 -7.08 -12.97
C GLY A 22 24.26 -6.95 -14.48
N CYS A 23 24.88 -7.86 -15.25
CA CYS A 23 24.65 -7.98 -16.69
C CYS A 23 24.04 -9.31 -17.13
N ASP A 24 23.72 -10.19 -16.18
CA ASP A 24 23.15 -11.51 -16.44
C ASP A 24 21.64 -11.51 -16.22
N TYR A 25 20.89 -12.31 -16.98
CA TYR A 25 19.48 -12.59 -16.69
C TYR A 25 19.38 -13.87 -15.88
N VAL A 26 18.78 -13.80 -14.71
CA VAL A 26 18.69 -14.92 -13.76
C VAL A 26 17.29 -15.01 -13.16
N CYS A 27 16.87 -16.23 -12.86
CA CYS A 27 15.63 -16.49 -12.13
C CYS A 27 15.84 -16.15 -10.66
N LEU A 28 15.01 -15.24 -10.14
CA LEU A 28 15.02 -14.86 -8.75
C LEU A 28 13.63 -15.09 -8.15
N PRO A 29 13.53 -15.49 -6.88
CA PRO A 29 12.25 -15.53 -6.19
C PRO A 29 11.60 -14.15 -6.27
N PRO A 30 10.27 -14.09 -6.42
CA PRO A 30 9.57 -12.83 -6.40
C PRO A 30 9.95 -12.12 -5.11
N SER A 31 10.38 -10.87 -5.21
CA SER A 31 10.62 -10.08 -4.01
C SER A 31 9.32 -10.13 -3.21
N ARG A 32 9.40 -10.48 -1.92
CA ARG A 32 8.26 -10.39 -0.99
C ARG A 32 7.48 -9.12 -1.34
N ASP A 33 6.25 -9.28 -1.80
CA ASP A 33 5.37 -8.17 -2.16
C ASP A 33 5.38 -7.20 -0.98
N LYS A 34 6.14 -6.11 -1.13
CA LYS A 34 5.93 -4.95 -0.28
C LYS A 34 4.59 -4.41 -0.75
N PRO A 35 3.67 -4.08 0.16
CA PRO A 35 2.42 -3.47 -0.25
C PRO A 35 2.77 -2.32 -1.18
N SER A 36 2.36 -2.44 -2.44
CA SER A 36 2.68 -1.47 -3.48
C SER A 36 1.61 -0.39 -3.54
N GLU A 37 0.74 -0.35 -2.54
CA GLU A 37 -0.42 0.51 -2.48
C GLU A 37 -0.12 1.76 -1.63
N CYS A 38 -0.79 2.85 -2.00
CA CYS A 38 -0.76 4.07 -1.23
C CYS A 38 -1.59 3.89 0.06
N PRO A 39 -1.16 4.46 1.20
CA PRO A 39 -2.00 4.52 2.39
C PRO A 39 -3.29 5.28 2.06
N LYS A 40 -4.41 4.84 2.63
CA LYS A 40 -5.70 5.46 2.38
C LYS A 40 -5.77 6.77 3.15
N VAL A 41 -6.20 7.83 2.48
CA VAL A 41 -6.37 9.14 3.09
C VAL A 41 -7.81 9.62 2.95
N ARG A 42 -8.29 10.37 3.93
CA ARG A 42 -9.54 11.13 3.77
C ARG A 42 -9.23 12.35 2.91
N PRO A 43 -9.92 12.55 1.77
CA PRO A 43 -9.80 13.81 1.04
C PRO A 43 -10.26 14.95 1.95
N GLN A 44 -9.53 16.06 1.93
CA GLN A 44 -9.96 17.28 2.61
C GLN A 44 -11.32 17.71 2.04
N ARG A 45 -12.33 17.84 2.91
CA ARG A 45 -13.68 18.28 2.53
C ARG A 45 -13.92 19.75 2.88
N THR A 46 -12.85 20.52 3.02
CA THR A 46 -12.94 21.95 3.28
C THR A 46 -13.49 22.64 2.04
N SER A 47 -14.32 23.66 2.25
CA SER A 47 -14.79 24.54 1.16
C SER A 47 -13.66 25.40 0.58
N GLU A 48 -12.57 25.59 1.34
CA GLU A 48 -11.39 26.26 0.85
C GLU A 48 -10.60 25.33 -0.09
N PRO A 49 -10.22 25.80 -1.28
CA PRO A 49 -9.42 25.04 -2.22
C PRO A 49 -8.03 24.77 -1.62
N CYS A 50 -7.55 23.53 -1.78
CA CYS A 50 -6.18 23.17 -1.43
C CYS A 50 -5.20 24.08 -2.22
N THR A 51 -4.33 24.79 -1.50
CA THR A 51 -3.26 25.62 -2.08
C THR A 51 -1.90 24.93 -2.09
N GLU A 52 -1.85 23.69 -1.58
CA GLU A 52 -0.64 22.87 -1.56
C GLU A 52 -0.26 22.40 -2.97
N MET A 53 1.03 22.44 -3.27
CA MET A 53 1.57 21.94 -4.52
C MET A 53 2.00 20.47 -4.40
N ASP A 54 1.95 19.75 -5.52
CA ASP A 54 2.49 18.40 -5.68
C ASP A 54 4.02 18.41 -5.53
N SER A 55 4.56 17.49 -4.73
CA SER A 55 6.01 17.31 -4.59
C SER A 55 6.56 16.20 -5.49
N CYS A 56 5.68 15.40 -6.08
CA CYS A 56 6.01 14.28 -6.97
C CYS A 56 4.84 14.06 -7.95
N THR A 57 5.11 13.38 -9.05
CA THR A 57 4.09 12.98 -10.02
C THR A 57 4.06 11.46 -10.24
N HIS A 58 5.20 10.80 -10.03
CA HIS A 58 5.38 9.36 -10.19
C HIS A 58 6.22 8.82 -9.03
N ASP A 59 6.10 7.52 -8.74
CA ASP A 59 6.89 6.85 -7.69
C ASP A 59 8.41 7.00 -7.89
N ARG A 60 8.87 7.08 -9.15
CA ARG A 60 10.28 7.30 -9.50
C ARG A 60 10.83 8.66 -9.07
N ASP A 61 9.95 9.64 -8.82
CA ASP A 61 10.34 10.96 -8.31
C ASP A 61 10.66 10.89 -6.81
N CYS A 62 10.23 9.81 -6.14
CA CYS A 62 10.43 9.58 -4.73
C CYS A 62 11.71 8.77 -4.48
N SER A 63 12.41 9.12 -3.39
CA SER A 63 13.61 8.40 -2.99
C SER A 63 13.27 7.07 -2.31
N ARG A 64 14.24 6.16 -2.30
CA ARG A 64 14.14 4.87 -1.60
C ARG A 64 12.97 4.03 -2.16
N GLN A 65 12.10 3.51 -1.29
CA GLN A 65 10.96 2.66 -1.62
C GLN A 65 9.64 3.39 -1.32
N GLU A 66 9.68 4.72 -1.39
CA GLU A 66 8.49 5.56 -1.22
C GLU A 66 7.71 5.63 -2.52
N LYS A 67 6.43 5.96 -2.39
CA LYS A 67 5.49 6.10 -3.49
C LYS A 67 4.94 7.51 -3.54
N CYS A 68 4.61 7.95 -4.74
CA CYS A 68 3.94 9.21 -4.95
C CYS A 68 2.43 9.02 -4.79
N CYS A 69 1.90 9.45 -3.66
CA CYS A 69 0.52 9.21 -3.26
C CYS A 69 -0.21 10.51 -2.97
N PHE A 70 -1.52 10.52 -3.19
CA PHE A 70 -2.37 11.62 -2.75
C PHE A 70 -2.43 11.63 -1.22
N SER A 71 -2.09 12.77 -0.60
CA SER A 71 -2.04 12.93 0.85
C SER A 71 -3.19 13.81 1.40
N GLY A 72 -4.29 13.93 0.67
CA GLY A 72 -5.49 14.67 1.09
C GLY A 72 -5.67 16.04 0.44
N CYS A 73 -4.59 16.65 -0.05
CA CYS A 73 -4.63 17.90 -0.82
C CYS A 73 -3.66 17.94 -2.01
N ALA A 74 -2.52 17.24 -1.92
CA ALA A 74 -1.48 17.21 -2.95
C ALA A 74 -0.84 15.82 -3.03
N MET A 75 -0.04 15.60 -4.07
CA MET A 75 0.79 14.41 -4.25
C MET A 75 2.08 14.54 -3.44
N ARG A 76 2.38 13.51 -2.63
CA ARG A 76 3.55 13.47 -1.74
C ARG A 76 4.20 12.10 -1.77
N CYS A 77 5.52 12.11 -1.61
CA CYS A 77 6.27 10.88 -1.37
C CYS A 77 5.96 10.38 0.04
N THR A 78 5.38 9.19 0.12
CA THR A 78 5.05 8.53 1.39
C THR A 78 5.52 7.08 1.36
N ARG A 79 5.68 6.50 2.55
CA ARG A 79 5.89 5.06 2.65
C ARG A 79 4.63 4.34 2.16
N PRO A 80 4.78 3.20 1.47
CA PRO A 80 3.63 2.38 1.10
C PRO A 80 2.82 1.98 2.33
N ALA A 81 1.54 1.67 2.12
CA ALA A 81 0.68 1.16 3.17
C ALA A 81 1.34 -0.03 3.88
N ARG A 82 1.23 -0.11 5.20
CA ARG A 82 1.79 -1.23 5.95
C ARG A 82 0.64 -2.10 6.42
N GLU A 83 0.54 -3.30 5.87
CA GLU A 83 -0.29 -4.35 6.47
C GLU A 83 0.36 -4.80 7.78
N HIS A 84 -0.37 -4.72 8.88
CA HIS A 84 0.04 -5.31 10.15
C HIS A 84 -0.28 -6.80 10.15
N PRO A 85 0.58 -7.64 10.75
CA PRO A 85 0.39 -9.08 10.77
C PRO A 85 -0.86 -9.46 11.59
N GLY A 86 -1.50 -10.56 11.20
CA GLY A 86 -2.72 -11.07 11.82
C GLY A 86 -3.93 -10.97 10.90
N GLU A 87 -5.07 -11.46 11.39
CA GLU A 87 -6.33 -11.47 10.64
C GLU A 87 -7.39 -10.71 11.44
N CYS A 88 -8.26 -9.99 10.72
CA CYS A 88 -9.41 -9.36 11.36
C CYS A 88 -10.45 -10.43 11.74
N PRO A 89 -11.12 -10.29 12.90
CA PRO A 89 -12.26 -11.13 13.23
C PRO A 89 -13.36 -10.94 12.18
N ARG A 90 -14.23 -11.95 12.05
CA ARG A 90 -15.41 -11.83 11.19
C ARG A 90 -16.32 -10.74 11.76
N ALA A 91 -16.59 -9.72 10.94
CA ALA A 91 -17.51 -8.65 11.29
C ALA A 91 -18.93 -9.18 11.49
N GLU A 92 -19.56 -8.80 12.60
CA GLU A 92 -20.99 -9.01 12.80
C GLU A 92 -21.79 -7.99 11.99
N PRO A 93 -23.01 -8.30 11.53
CA PRO A 93 -23.85 -7.32 10.84
C PRO A 93 -24.10 -6.08 11.72
N CYS A 94 -24.17 -4.89 11.11
CA CYS A 94 -24.54 -3.70 11.87
C CYS A 94 -26.05 -3.66 12.14
N TRP A 95 -26.46 -4.19 13.29
CA TRP A 95 -27.87 -4.27 13.70
C TRP A 95 -28.45 -2.93 14.18
N ASP A 96 -27.62 -2.03 14.70
CA ASP A 96 -28.05 -0.71 15.19
C ASP A 96 -27.40 0.41 14.35
N PRO A 97 -28.14 1.05 13.43
CA PRO A 97 -27.63 2.15 12.61
C PRO A 97 -27.07 3.32 13.42
N ARG A 98 -27.49 3.49 14.68
CA ARG A 98 -26.97 4.56 15.55
C ARG A 98 -25.53 4.29 16.00
N ARG A 99 -25.09 3.03 15.95
CA ARG A 99 -23.69 2.63 16.20
C ARG A 99 -22.78 2.83 14.98
N ARG A 100 -23.32 3.30 13.86
CA ARG A 100 -22.52 3.75 12.71
C ARG A 100 -21.83 5.08 13.06
N GLY A 101 -20.92 5.03 14.03
CA GLY A 101 -19.93 6.06 14.27
C GLY A 101 -18.90 5.99 13.16
N GLY A 102 -18.47 7.15 12.64
CA GLY A 102 -17.50 7.19 11.55
C GLY A 102 -16.26 6.35 11.87
N SER A 103 -15.69 5.72 10.85
CA SER A 103 -14.52 4.86 10.96
C SER A 103 -13.35 5.58 11.64
N GLN A 104 -12.68 4.92 12.58
CA GLN A 104 -11.52 5.47 13.30
C GLN A 104 -10.25 5.38 12.44
N CYS A 105 -10.16 4.33 11.63
CA CYS A 105 -9.07 4.07 10.71
C CYS A 105 -9.58 3.89 9.27
N LEU A 106 -8.65 3.86 8.32
CA LEU A 106 -8.91 3.55 6.91
C LEU A 106 -8.14 2.30 6.45
N ASP A 107 -6.93 2.17 6.97
CA ASP A 107 -6.06 1.01 6.86
C ASP A 107 -5.13 0.96 8.08
N ASP A 108 -4.38 -0.12 8.19
CA ASP A 108 -3.43 -0.43 9.27
C ASP A 108 -2.39 0.68 9.50
N SER A 109 -2.07 1.49 8.47
CA SER A 109 -1.11 2.59 8.58
C SER A 109 -1.59 3.74 9.47
N VAL A 110 -2.90 3.84 9.71
CA VAL A 110 -3.49 4.81 10.65
C VAL A 110 -3.40 4.31 12.10
N CYS A 111 -3.37 3.00 12.29
CA CYS A 111 -3.39 2.35 13.59
C CYS A 111 -2.01 2.35 14.27
N GLY A 112 -1.98 2.04 15.57
CA GLY A 112 -0.74 1.86 16.32
C GLY A 112 0.08 0.67 15.81
N ARG A 113 1.27 0.48 16.40
CA ARG A 113 2.16 -0.62 15.98
C ARG A 113 1.47 -1.97 16.17
N GLU A 114 1.35 -2.71 15.07
CA GLU A 114 0.79 -4.06 15.01
C GLU A 114 -0.75 -4.14 15.20
N GLU A 115 -1.45 -3.00 15.26
CA GLU A 115 -2.92 -2.95 15.30
C GLU A 115 -3.50 -2.95 13.88
N LYS A 116 -4.49 -3.82 13.63
CA LYS A 116 -5.15 -3.90 12.33
C LYS A 116 -6.39 -3.02 12.30
N CYS A 117 -6.60 -2.33 11.19
CA CYS A 117 -7.84 -1.62 10.91
C CYS A 117 -8.90 -2.61 10.43
N CYS A 118 -9.76 -3.05 11.35
CA CYS A 118 -10.72 -4.10 11.10
C CYS A 118 -12.14 -3.57 10.96
N ASP A 119 -12.91 -4.20 10.08
CA ASP A 119 -14.36 -3.97 9.98
C ASP A 119 -15.05 -4.55 11.21
N THR A 120 -15.76 -3.69 11.95
CA THR A 120 -16.58 -4.08 13.10
C THR A 120 -18.05 -4.29 12.71
N GLY A 121 -18.36 -4.17 11.41
CA GLY A 121 -19.69 -4.19 10.83
C GLY A 121 -20.36 -2.82 10.83
N CYS A 122 -20.16 -2.04 11.90
CA CYS A 122 -20.68 -0.68 12.01
C CYS A 122 -19.65 0.41 11.68
N GLY A 123 -18.39 0.05 11.42
CA GLY A 123 -17.30 0.98 11.16
C GLY A 123 -15.98 0.24 11.00
N TRP A 124 -14.88 1.00 11.03
CA TRP A 124 -13.53 0.44 11.04
C TRP A 124 -12.78 0.94 12.26
N GLU A 125 -12.15 0.02 12.99
CA GLU A 125 -11.46 0.30 14.24
C GLU A 125 -10.10 -0.38 14.26
N CYS A 126 -9.16 0.28 14.93
CA CYS A 126 -7.98 -0.36 15.49
C CYS A 126 -8.42 -0.97 16.85
#